data_AF-A0A068LMZ3-F1
#
_entry.id   AF-A0A068LMZ3-F1
#
_cell.length_a   1.000
_cell.length_b   1.000
_cell.length_c   1.000
_cell.angle_alpha   90.00
_cell.angle_beta   90.00
_cell.angle_gamma   90.00
#
_symmetry.space_group_name_H-M   'P 1'
#
loop_
_entity.id
_entity.type
_entity.pdbx_description
1 polymer ?
#
loop_
_entity_poly.entity_id
_entity_poly.type
_entity_poly.pdbx_seq_one_letter_code
_entity_poly.pdbx_strand_id
1 'polypeptide(L)'
;MINAAFRKYPSYYESLEDLARLYTNGVSWDRNKYKPIIGETNYVMACKKVQECGYCTDPNYAAKLINIIEKYDLHKYDKVVNKKPVKVPTATKGEQYIL
;
A
#
# COMPACT_ATOMS: atom_id res chain seq x y z
N MET A 1 -2.46 9.84 24.44
CA MET A 1 -1.51 8.84 23.92
C MET A 1 -2.34 7.67 23.37
N ILE A 2 -2.16 7.31 22.10
CA ILE A 2 -2.79 6.12 21.52
C ILE A 2 -1.79 4.97 21.63
N ASN A 3 -2.22 3.86 22.20
CA ASN A 3 -1.45 2.61 22.18
C ASN A 3 -2.01 1.74 21.05
N ALA A 4 -1.22 1.57 19.98
CA ALA A 4 -1.63 0.80 18.80
C ALA A 4 -0.66 -0.36 18.58
N ALA A 5 -1.20 -1.52 18.23
CA ALA A 5 -0.40 -2.66 17.81
C ALA A 5 0.02 -2.51 16.35
N PHE A 6 1.33 -2.53 16.09
CA PHE A 6 1.88 -2.47 14.74
C PHE A 6 2.38 -3.86 14.31
N ARG A 7 2.21 -4.17 13.02
CA ARG A 7 2.75 -5.40 12.44
C ARG A 7 4.28 -5.29 12.35
N LYS A 8 4.99 -6.29 12.87
CA LYS A 8 6.44 -6.43 12.74
C LYS A 8 6.74 -7.36 11.58
N TYR A 9 7.60 -6.93 10.67
CA TYR A 9 8.05 -7.74 9.54
C TYR A 9 9.56 -8.01 9.63
N PRO A 10 10.03 -9.16 9.14
CA PRO A 10 11.45 -9.49 9.07
C PRO A 10 12.20 -8.65 8.02
N SER A 11 11.52 -8.25 6.95
CA SER A 11 12.13 -7.56 5.81
C SER A 11 11.21 -6.49 5.19
N TYR A 12 11.82 -5.55 4.46
CA TYR A 12 11.09 -4.56 3.66
C TYR A 12 10.19 -5.22 2.60
N TYR A 13 10.64 -6.36 2.04
CA TYR A 13 9.88 -7.09 1.04
C TYR A 13 8.55 -7.60 1.60
N GLU A 14 8.57 -8.23 2.78
CA GLU A 14 7.35 -8.73 3.42
C GLU A 14 6.41 -7.61 3.86
N SER A 15 6.96 -6.49 4.33
CA SER A 15 6.16 -5.30 4.63
C SER A 15 5.45 -4.76 3.38
N LEU A 16 6.14 -4.73 2.24
CA LEU A 16 5.56 -4.27 0.97
C LEU A 16 4.54 -5.28 0.43
N GLU A 17 4.83 -6.57 0.52
CA GLU A 17 3.92 -7.64 0.08
C GLU A 17 2.62 -7.63 0.88
N ASP A 18 2.71 -7.50 2.21
CA ASP A 18 1.53 -7.44 3.07
C ASP A 18 0.71 -6.17 2.82
N LEU A 19 1.38 -5.04 2.55
CA LEU A 19 0.71 -3.82 2.12
C LEU A 19 -0.01 -4.02 0.76
N ALA A 20 0.63 -4.66 -0.22
CA ALA A 20 0.01 -4.96 -1.52
C ALA A 20 -1.19 -5.92 -1.36
N ARG A 21 -1.09 -6.91 -0.47
CA ARG A 21 -2.20 -7.78 -0.09
C ARG A 21 -3.32 -7.01 0.60
N LEU A 22 -3.01 -6.02 1.45
CA LEU A 22 -4.02 -5.16 2.06
C LEU A 22 -4.79 -4.36 1.01
N TYR A 23 -4.09 -3.76 0.02
CA TYR A 23 -4.76 -3.06 -1.08
C TYR A 23 -5.63 -4.00 -1.93
N THR A 24 -5.15 -5.22 -2.19
CA THR A 24 -5.84 -6.19 -3.07
C THR A 24 -7.01 -6.90 -2.39
N ASN A 25 -6.82 -7.36 -1.15
CA ASN A 25 -7.80 -8.17 -0.41
C ASN A 25 -8.65 -7.34 0.56
N GLY A 26 -8.31 -6.07 0.78
CA GLY A 26 -8.93 -5.21 1.77
C GLY A 26 -8.62 -5.61 3.21
N VAL A 27 -9.41 -5.08 4.15
CA VAL A 27 -9.31 -5.38 5.58
C VAL A 27 -10.26 -6.53 5.95
N SER A 28 -9.99 -7.24 7.05
CA SER A 28 -10.78 -8.42 7.45
C SER A 28 -12.28 -8.17 7.56
N TRP A 29 -12.69 -6.94 7.89
CA TRP A 29 -14.08 -6.50 8.02
C TRP A 29 -14.67 -5.86 6.76
N ASP A 30 -13.82 -5.45 5.81
CA ASP A 30 -14.23 -4.88 4.52
C ASP A 30 -13.17 -5.16 3.45
N ARG A 31 -13.43 -6.22 2.68
CA ARG A 31 -12.56 -6.65 1.57
C ARG A 31 -12.62 -5.72 0.35
N ASN A 32 -13.61 -4.83 0.30
CA ASN A 32 -13.81 -3.91 -0.83
C ASN A 32 -13.22 -2.53 -0.56
N LYS A 33 -12.79 -2.26 0.67
CA LYS A 33 -12.32 -0.95 1.13
C LYS A 33 -11.32 -0.27 0.19
N TYR A 34 -10.34 -1.00 -0.33
CA TYR A 34 -9.27 -0.46 -1.18
C TYR A 34 -9.42 -0.80 -2.67
N LYS A 35 -10.46 -1.54 -3.06
CA LYS A 35 -10.76 -1.83 -4.48
C LYS A 35 -10.87 -0.60 -5.38
N PRO A 36 -11.46 0.55 -4.97
CA PRO A 36 -11.57 1.69 -5.88
C PRO A 36 -10.22 2.30 -6.28
N ILE A 37 -9.14 2.02 -5.53
CA ILE A 37 -7.78 2.47 -5.84
C ILE A 37 -7.17 1.60 -6.96
N ILE A 38 -7.54 0.32 -7.01
CA ILE A 38 -7.01 -0.63 -7.99
C ILE A 38 -7.58 -0.30 -9.36
N GLY A 39 -6.71 0.10 -10.30
CA GLY A 39 -7.08 0.48 -11.66
C GLY A 39 -7.09 1.98 -11.92
N GLU A 40 -6.85 2.82 -10.91
CA GLU A 40 -6.64 4.25 -11.11
C GLU A 40 -5.24 4.49 -11.69
N THR A 41 -5.17 5.09 -12.88
CA THR A 41 -3.90 5.46 -13.53
C THR A 41 -3.41 6.85 -13.12
N ASN A 42 -4.29 7.65 -12.52
CA ASN A 42 -3.96 8.99 -12.07
C ASN A 42 -3.58 8.98 -10.58
N TYR A 43 -2.31 9.25 -10.29
CA TYR A 43 -1.77 9.29 -8.93
C TYR A 43 -2.51 10.28 -8.02
N VAL A 44 -3.01 11.40 -8.55
CA VAL A 44 -3.79 12.40 -7.77
C VAL A 44 -5.11 11.79 -7.30
N MET A 45 -5.81 11.08 -8.20
CA MET A 45 -7.06 10.41 -7.88
C MET A 45 -6.83 9.22 -6.93
N ALA A 46 -5.74 8.47 -7.12
CA ALA A 46 -5.36 7.39 -6.21
C ALA A 46 -5.12 7.92 -4.79
N CYS A 47 -4.41 9.03 -4.63
CA CYS A 47 -4.16 9.65 -3.33
C CYS A 47 -5.46 10.11 -2.64
N LYS A 48 -6.38 10.71 -3.39
CA LYS A 48 -7.70 11.10 -2.87
C LYS A 48 -8.51 9.88 -2.42
N LYS A 49 -8.55 8.83 -3.24
CA LYS A 49 -9.23 7.57 -2.90
C LYS A 49 -8.63 6.90 -1.67
N VAL A 50 -7.31 6.87 -1.51
CA VAL A 50 -6.65 6.34 -0.29
C VAL A 50 -7.11 7.10 0.97
N GLN A 51 -7.27 8.41 0.86
CA GLN A 51 -7.80 9.24 1.94
C GLN A 51 -9.29 8.95 2.20
N GLU A 52 -10.11 8.83 1.16
CA GLU A 52 -11.54 8.45 1.26
C GLU A 52 -11.72 7.05 1.88
N CYS A 53 -10.84 6.11 1.54
CA CYS A 53 -10.76 4.79 2.16
C CYS A 53 -10.35 4.87 3.64
N GLY A 54 -10.00 6.04 4.17
CA GLY A 54 -9.66 6.21 5.59
C GLY A 54 -8.40 5.48 6.02
N TYR A 55 -7.39 5.40 5.13
CA TYR A 55 -6.07 4.85 5.49
C TYR A 55 -5.38 5.67 6.59
N CYS A 56 -5.59 7.00 6.58
CA CYS A 56 -5.10 7.91 7.60
C CYS A 56 -6.22 8.86 8.01
N THR A 57 -6.25 9.27 9.28
CA THR A 57 -7.19 10.28 9.80
C THR A 57 -6.76 11.71 9.51
N ASP A 58 -5.60 11.91 8.86
CA ASP A 58 -5.10 13.24 8.50
C ASP A 58 -5.90 13.84 7.33
N PRO A 59 -6.51 15.03 7.47
CA PRO A 59 -7.27 15.67 6.41
C PRO A 59 -6.41 16.07 5.19
N ASN A 60 -5.10 16.20 5.36
CA ASN A 60 -4.15 16.59 4.31
C ASN A 60 -3.32 15.42 3.79
N TYR A 61 -3.74 14.18 4.05
CA TYR A 61 -2.98 12.98 3.67
C TYR A 61 -2.75 12.89 2.16
N ALA A 62 -3.79 13.09 1.36
CA ALA A 62 -3.70 13.06 -0.10
C ALA A 62 -2.75 14.15 -0.63
N ALA A 63 -2.84 15.37 -0.10
CA ALA A 63 -1.96 16.48 -0.49
C ALA A 63 -0.49 16.19 -0.17
N LYS A 64 -0.19 15.56 0.97
CA LYS A 64 1.16 15.13 1.33
C LYS A 64 1.70 14.09 0.36
N LEU A 65 0.91 13.08 0.01
CA LEU A 65 1.31 12.06 -0.95
C LEU A 65 1.60 12.66 -2.33
N ILE A 66 0.71 13.52 -2.83
CA ILE A 66 0.89 14.22 -4.11
C ILE A 66 2.18 15.03 -4.09
N ASN A 67 2.43 15.81 -3.04
CA ASN A 67 3.63 16.63 -2.92
C ASN A 67 4.91 15.76 -2.90
N ILE A 68 4.91 14.59 -2.26
CA ILE A 68 6.05 13.66 -2.28
C ILE A 68 6.25 13.09 -3.69
N ILE A 69 5.16 12.69 -4.36
CA ILE A 69 5.20 12.14 -5.73
C ILE A 69 5.77 13.17 -6.71
N GLU A 70 5.36 14.42 -6.59
CA GLU A 70 5.83 15.53 -7.45
C GLU A 70 7.27 15.93 -7.11
N LYS A 71 7.60 16.07 -5.82
CA LYS A 71 8.94 16.45 -5.36
C LYS A 71 10.03 15.46 -5.79
N TYR A 72 9.73 14.17 -5.76
CA TYR A 72 10.70 13.11 -6.11
C TYR A 72 10.49 12.55 -7.52
N ASP A 73 9.57 13.12 -8.28
CA ASP A 73 9.21 12.66 -9.62
C ASP A 73 8.99 11.13 -9.65
N LEU A 74 8.13 10.64 -8.75
CA LEU A 74 7.89 9.20 -8.58
C LEU A 74 6.94 8.64 -9.64
N HIS A 75 6.14 9.49 -10.27
CA HIS A 75 5.22 9.08 -11.34
C HIS A 75 5.96 8.53 -12.58
N LYS A 76 7.28 8.75 -12.70
CA LYS A 76 8.11 8.09 -13.72
C LYS A 76 8.11 6.57 -13.61
N TYR A 77 7.94 6.02 -12.40
CA TYR A 77 7.94 4.57 -12.16
C TYR A 77 6.65 3.89 -12.64
N ASP A 78 5.52 4.61 -12.69
CA ASP A 78 4.25 4.08 -13.23
C ASP A 78 4.34 3.77 -14.72
N LYS A 79 5.15 4.55 -15.47
CA LYS A 79 5.32 4.36 -16.93
C LYS A 79 6.19 3.15 -17.28
N VAL A 80 6.99 2.64 -16.35
CA VAL A 80 7.99 1.58 -16.62
C VAL A 80 7.39 0.17 -16.49
N VAL A 81 6.17 0.03 -15.98
CA VAL A 81 5.52 -1.28 -15.77
C VAL A 81 4.70 -1.71 -16.99
N ASN A 82 5.36 -1.78 -18.15
CA ASN A 82 4.90 -2.61 -19.28
C ASN A 82 5.54 -4.01 -19.21
N LYS A 83 5.52 -4.63 -18.01
CA LYS A 83 5.92 -6.03 -17.83
C LYS A 83 4.82 -6.82 -17.13
N LYS A 84 4.36 -7.82 -17.88
CA LYS A 84 3.52 -8.98 -17.54
C LYS A 84 3.53 -9.37 -16.06
N PRO A 85 2.43 -9.94 -15.54
CA PRO A 85 2.25 -10.22 -14.12
C PRO A 85 3.44 -11.01 -13.57
N VAL A 86 4.19 -10.37 -12.66
CA VAL A 86 5.23 -11.04 -11.88
C VAL A 86 4.51 -12.03 -10.98
N LYS A 87 4.63 -13.33 -11.29
CA LYS A 87 4.29 -14.41 -10.36
C LYS A 87 5.16 -14.21 -9.12
N VAL A 88 4.56 -13.67 -8.06
CA VAL A 88 5.18 -13.61 -6.74
C VAL A 88 5.50 -15.05 -6.32
N PRO A 89 6.76 -15.41 -6.05
CA PRO A 89 7.06 -16.71 -5.47
C PRO A 89 6.50 -16.70 -4.05
N THR A 90 5.51 -17.56 -3.84
CA THR A 90 4.88 -17.85 -2.55
C THR A 90 5.96 -18.21 -1.53
N ALA A 91 6.24 -17.32 -0.59
CA ALA A 91 7.07 -17.64 0.56
C ALA A 91 6.26 -18.55 1.51
N THR A 92 6.70 -19.81 1.54
CA THR A 92 6.22 -20.88 2.41
C THR A 92 6.47 -20.54 3.88
N LYS A 93 5.47 -20.87 4.70
CA LYS A 93 5.35 -20.80 6.17
C LYS A 93 6.58 -21.34 6.94
N GLY A 94 6.92 -20.67 8.07
CA GLY A 94 7.93 -21.07 9.07
C GLY A 94 9.18 -20.18 8.98
N GLU A 95 9.75 -19.58 10.02
CA GLU A 95 10.02 -20.08 11.37
C GLU A 95 10.14 -18.91 12.38
N GLN A 96 9.96 -19.26 13.65
CA GLN A 96 10.05 -18.42 14.84
C GLN A 96 11.47 -17.85 15.03
N TYR A 97 11.62 -16.63 15.54
CA TYR A 97 12.87 -16.19 16.17
C TYR A 97 12.57 -15.51 17.51
N ILE A 98 12.95 -16.24 18.55
CA ILE A 98 13.05 -15.87 19.96
C ILE A 98 14.37 -15.10 20.13
N LEU A 99 14.38 -14.08 20.99
CA LEU A 99 15.52 -13.76 21.85
C LEU A 99 14.99 -13.71 23.28
#